data_AF-A0A1U7LTT1-F1
#
_entry.id   AF-A0A1U7LTT1-F1
#
_cell.length_a   1.000
_cell.length_b   1.000
_cell.length_c   1.000
_cell.angle_alpha   90.00
_cell.angle_beta   90.00
_cell.angle_gamma   90.00
#
_symmetry.space_group_name_H-M   'P 1'
#
loop_
_entity.id
_entity.type
_entity.pdbx_description
1 polymer ?
#
loop_
_entity_poly.entity_id
_entity_poly.type
_entity_poly.pdbx_seq_one_letter_code
_entity_poly.pdbx_strand_id
1 'polypeptide(L)'
;MFKSTFGQQSQNKPAFSFDPSTNTNFNAQQQPQPTASTSTSAAAIVKISKLYTYTFSGTSQVSQQIISRTTRVSDLSLDVQNQFEELNKYVLSQIQTCEELIARAPAIDEIVSSVLHDIEEVERVCIRLLRMKLLQTKQKLSAITAAINTDMSSINRIRETVDMDIEAIRLSTRVVDAIKIPGTVLPRSSSDPIIQYFHTAADGFMSNMHIYAESLGEIEKHLDALERNGGTGTASQLLLKTLQDVNAVFMGYANKVAELHDQVKKLQVTEGISHK
;
A
#
# COMPACT_ATOMS: atom_id res chain seq x y z
N MET A 1 -34.69 -51.64 -8.82
CA MET A 1 -35.44 -50.37 -8.88
C MET A 1 -34.75 -49.35 -7.99
N PHE A 2 -33.89 -48.51 -8.55
CA PHE A 2 -33.43 -47.28 -7.92
C PHE A 2 -33.56 -46.18 -8.97
N LYS A 3 -34.30 -45.13 -8.61
CA LYS A 3 -34.67 -44.02 -9.50
C LYS A 3 -33.47 -43.09 -9.69
N SER A 4 -33.22 -42.80 -10.96
CA SER A 4 -32.44 -41.67 -11.45
C SER A 4 -33.15 -40.36 -11.13
N THR A 5 -32.41 -39.31 -10.75
CA THR A 5 -32.84 -37.91 -10.92
C THR A 5 -31.60 -37.07 -11.21
N PHE A 6 -31.56 -36.63 -12.45
CA PHE A 6 -30.52 -35.85 -13.11
C PHE A 6 -31.07 -34.43 -13.32
N GLY A 7 -30.21 -33.43 -13.07
CA GLY A 7 -30.29 -32.10 -13.69
C GLY A 7 -30.91 -30.97 -12.86
N GLN A 8 -30.09 -29.98 -12.52
CA GLN A 8 -30.32 -28.61 -12.98
C GLN A 8 -29.04 -27.77 -12.93
N GLN A 9 -28.78 -27.09 -14.05
CA GLN A 9 -27.74 -26.11 -14.29
C GLN A 9 -28.07 -24.79 -13.59
N SER A 10 -27.06 -24.05 -13.13
CA SER A 10 -27.07 -22.59 -13.14
C SER A 10 -25.64 -22.06 -13.27
N GLN A 11 -25.35 -21.56 -14.46
CA GLN A 11 -24.20 -20.77 -14.87
C GLN A 11 -24.24 -19.41 -14.16
N ASN A 12 -23.13 -18.94 -13.59
CA ASN A 12 -22.92 -17.50 -13.43
C ASN A 12 -21.44 -17.15 -13.58
N LYS A 13 -21.18 -16.35 -14.60
CA LYS A 13 -19.87 -15.83 -15.04
C LYS A 13 -19.95 -14.31 -14.86
N PRO A 14 -19.03 -13.63 -14.15
CA PRO A 14 -18.93 -12.19 -14.25
C PRO A 14 -18.01 -11.83 -15.42
N ALA A 15 -18.56 -11.13 -16.39
CA ALA A 15 -17.83 -10.46 -17.45
C ALA A 15 -17.34 -9.09 -16.94
N PHE A 16 -16.03 -8.87 -17.03
CA PHE A 16 -15.40 -7.57 -16.94
C PHE A 16 -15.63 -6.81 -18.26
N SER A 17 -16.11 -5.56 -18.19
CA SER A 17 -15.96 -4.58 -19.26
C SER A 17 -15.67 -3.20 -18.66
N PHE A 18 -14.59 -2.61 -19.17
CA PHE A 18 -14.23 -1.19 -19.10
C PHE A 18 -15.17 -0.37 -19.99
N ASP A 19 -15.52 0.88 -19.64
CA ASP A 19 -14.94 2.16 -20.16
C ASP A 19 -15.80 3.41 -19.74
N PRO A 20 -15.52 4.69 -20.10
CA PRO A 20 -15.29 5.75 -19.11
C PRO A 20 -16.26 6.97 -19.18
N SER A 21 -16.22 7.79 -18.12
CA SER A 21 -16.55 9.23 -18.01
C SER A 21 -17.66 9.87 -18.87
N THR A 22 -18.67 10.48 -18.23
CA THR A 22 -18.95 11.95 -18.26
C THR A 22 -20.23 12.33 -17.48
N ASN A 23 -20.03 13.19 -16.47
CA ASN A 23 -20.74 14.45 -16.15
C ASN A 23 -22.30 14.58 -16.10
N THR A 24 -22.71 15.29 -15.03
CA THR A 24 -23.82 16.26 -14.86
C THR A 24 -25.29 15.86 -14.55
N ASN A 25 -25.77 16.50 -13.46
CA ASN A 25 -27.10 17.06 -13.14
C ASN A 25 -28.24 16.14 -12.64
N PHE A 26 -28.65 16.27 -11.36
CA PHE A 26 -29.62 17.23 -10.75
C PHE A 26 -31.09 16.92 -11.09
N ASN A 27 -31.90 16.48 -10.10
CA ASN A 27 -33.06 17.25 -9.58
C ASN A 27 -33.77 16.53 -8.40
N ALA A 28 -33.97 17.21 -7.26
CA ALA A 28 -35.11 17.03 -6.36
C ALA A 28 -35.31 18.32 -5.51
N GLN A 29 -36.35 19.08 -5.90
CA GLN A 29 -37.06 20.18 -5.23
C GLN A 29 -37.77 19.70 -3.93
N GLN A 30 -38.19 20.48 -2.90
CA GLN A 30 -38.70 21.87 -2.72
C GLN A 30 -38.83 22.17 -1.19
N GLN A 31 -38.36 23.33 -0.63
CA GLN A 31 -39.07 24.59 -0.17
C GLN A 31 -39.73 24.61 1.25
N PRO A 32 -39.99 25.76 1.94
CA PRO A 32 -39.55 27.18 1.76
C PRO A 32 -39.18 28.05 3.04
N GLN A 33 -38.24 29.02 2.86
CA GLN A 33 -38.09 30.45 3.34
C GLN A 33 -38.38 30.95 4.81
N PRO A 34 -37.86 32.16 5.27
CA PRO A 34 -37.32 33.30 4.50
C PRO A 34 -35.96 33.97 4.92
N THR A 35 -35.35 34.53 3.87
CA THR A 35 -34.45 35.70 3.65
C THR A 35 -33.80 36.51 4.79
N ALA A 36 -32.46 36.68 4.66
CA ALA A 36 -31.79 37.99 4.70
C ALA A 36 -30.55 37.98 3.79
N SER A 37 -30.52 38.93 2.86
CA SER A 37 -29.46 39.21 1.89
C SER A 37 -28.38 40.10 2.50
N THR A 38 -27.10 39.76 2.37
CA THR A 38 -26.03 40.76 2.38
C THR A 38 -24.85 40.28 1.53
N SER A 39 -24.69 40.95 0.40
CA SER A 39 -23.45 41.05 -0.38
C SER A 39 -22.35 41.66 0.48
N THR A 40 -21.15 41.07 0.49
CA THR A 40 -19.97 41.78 1.01
C THR A 40 -18.81 41.63 0.05
N SER A 41 -18.76 42.65 -0.81
CA SER A 41 -17.60 43.28 -1.43
C SER A 41 -16.24 42.93 -0.82
N ALA A 42 -15.35 42.49 -1.69
CA ALA A 42 -13.92 42.77 -1.61
C ALA A 42 -13.70 44.30 -1.69
N ALA A 43 -13.48 44.93 -0.55
CA ALA A 43 -12.77 46.20 -0.37
C ALA A 43 -12.82 46.57 1.13
N ALA A 44 -11.80 47.32 1.56
CA ALA A 44 -11.66 47.91 2.90
C ALA A 44 -11.11 46.98 4.00
N ILE A 45 -9.83 46.58 3.87
CA ILE A 45 -8.97 46.57 5.05
C ILE A 45 -8.89 48.02 5.54
N VAL A 46 -9.57 48.26 6.65
CA VAL A 46 -9.59 49.52 7.38
C VAL A 46 -8.18 49.80 7.88
N LYS A 47 -7.69 50.98 7.45
CA LYS A 47 -6.57 51.72 8.02
C LYS A 47 -6.58 51.65 9.56
N ILE A 48 -5.66 50.88 10.13
CA ILE A 48 -5.21 51.09 11.51
C ILE A 48 -3.81 51.69 11.43
N SER A 49 -3.79 53.02 11.33
CA SER A 49 -2.71 53.91 11.74
C SER A 49 -3.25 55.32 11.66
N LYS A 50 -4.25 55.64 12.50
CA LYS A 50 -4.35 57.01 12.99
C LYS A 50 -3.31 57.13 14.10
N LEU A 51 -2.07 57.39 13.69
CA LEU A 51 -1.15 58.14 14.53
C LEU A 51 -1.87 59.44 14.85
N TYR A 52 -2.37 59.55 16.08
CA TYR A 52 -2.73 60.85 16.63
C TYR A 52 -1.42 61.61 16.80
N THR A 53 -1.02 62.32 15.76
CA THR A 53 -0.14 63.47 15.91
C THR A 53 -0.96 64.49 16.70
N TYR A 54 -0.71 64.59 18.00
CA TYR A 54 -1.14 65.74 18.79
C TYR A 54 -0.34 66.95 18.29
N THR A 55 -0.90 67.69 17.33
CA THR A 55 -0.48 69.07 17.08
C THR A 55 -1.02 69.93 18.22
N PHE A 56 -0.14 70.30 19.15
CA PHE A 56 -0.40 71.34 20.13
C PHE A 56 -0.42 72.69 19.39
N SER A 57 -1.61 73.16 19.01
CA SER A 57 -1.84 74.52 18.53
C SER A 57 -2.83 75.19 19.46
N GLY A 58 -2.30 75.83 20.50
CA GLY A 58 -3.03 76.60 21.49
C GLY A 58 -2.06 77.48 22.26
N THR A 59 -1.71 78.63 21.70
CA THR A 59 -1.08 79.73 22.45
C THR A 59 -2.12 80.34 23.39
N SER A 60 -2.34 79.71 24.53
CA SER A 60 -2.93 80.35 25.69
C SER A 60 -1.81 80.60 26.69
N GLN A 61 -1.65 81.85 27.09
CA GLN A 61 -0.62 82.30 28.02
C GLN A 61 -0.59 81.38 29.25
N VAL A 62 0.45 80.55 29.34
CA VAL A 62 0.77 79.81 30.55
C VAL A 62 1.36 80.84 31.52
N SER A 63 0.53 81.42 32.37
CA SER A 63 1.00 81.91 33.65
C SER A 63 1.72 80.74 34.31
N GLN A 64 3.04 80.89 34.49
CA GLN A 64 3.89 79.89 35.13
C GLN A 64 3.39 79.67 36.56
N GLN A 65 2.45 78.75 36.75
CA GLN A 65 2.12 78.25 38.08
C GLN A 65 3.34 77.44 38.53
N ILE A 66 3.98 77.91 39.61
CA ILE A 66 5.06 77.19 40.28
C ILE A 66 4.42 75.93 40.88
N ILE A 67 4.50 74.82 40.16
CA ILE A 67 4.04 73.50 40.62
C ILE A 67 4.98 73.10 41.75
N SER A 68 4.48 73.09 42.98
CA SER A 68 5.20 72.60 44.15
C SER A 68 4.80 71.15 44.41
N ARG A 69 5.60 70.37 45.14
CA ARG A 69 5.33 68.94 45.40
C ARG A 69 3.98 68.65 46.11
N THR A 70 3.30 69.69 46.58
CA THR A 70 2.01 69.62 47.30
C THR A 70 0.82 70.14 46.49
N THR A 71 0.99 70.53 45.22
CA THR A 71 -0.12 71.02 44.38
C THR A 71 -1.13 69.89 44.14
N ARG A 72 -2.40 70.11 44.53
CA ARG A 72 -3.46 69.12 44.30
C ARG A 72 -4.00 69.27 42.89
N VAL A 73 -4.56 68.19 42.34
CA VAL A 73 -5.18 68.20 41.00
C VAL A 73 -6.23 69.31 40.87
N SER A 74 -6.89 69.66 41.99
CA SER A 74 -7.87 70.73 42.15
C SER A 74 -7.33 72.16 41.93
N ASP A 75 -6.01 72.37 42.04
CA ASP A 75 -5.36 73.69 42.00
C ASP A 75 -4.86 74.07 40.59
N LEU A 76 -4.95 73.14 39.63
CA LEU A 76 -4.57 73.34 38.22
C LEU A 76 -5.71 73.98 37.41
N SER A 77 -5.41 74.63 36.29
CA SER A 77 -6.44 75.21 35.42
C SER A 77 -7.41 74.13 34.90
N LEU A 78 -8.67 74.52 34.66
CA LEU A 78 -9.73 73.61 34.22
C LEU A 78 -9.36 72.81 32.96
N ASP A 79 -8.56 73.41 32.06
CA ASP A 79 -8.12 72.77 30.83
C ASP A 79 -7.08 71.65 31.10
N VAL A 80 -6.18 71.86 32.06
CA VAL A 80 -5.19 70.85 32.49
C VAL A 80 -5.84 69.75 33.33
N GLN A 81 -6.87 70.08 34.13
CA GLN A 81 -7.66 69.07 34.84
C GLN A 81 -8.41 68.15 33.88
N ASN A 82 -9.07 68.72 32.85
CA ASN A 82 -9.76 67.93 31.83
C ASN A 82 -8.81 67.02 31.05
N GLN A 83 -7.63 67.53 30.65
CA GLN A 83 -6.61 66.69 30.01
C GLN A 83 -6.09 65.58 30.92
N PHE A 84 -5.91 65.86 32.22
CA PHE A 84 -5.50 64.84 33.19
C PHE A 84 -6.56 63.75 33.37
N GLU A 85 -7.84 64.13 33.38
CA GLU A 85 -8.96 63.19 33.50
C GLU A 85 -9.15 62.36 32.22
N GLU A 86 -8.99 62.98 31.04
CA GLU A 86 -8.97 62.27 29.75
C GLU A 86 -7.80 61.29 29.66
N LEU A 87 -6.61 61.69 30.11
CA LEU A 87 -5.42 60.83 30.16
C LEU A 87 -5.62 59.69 31.16
N ASN A 88 -6.21 59.95 32.32
CA ASN A 88 -6.52 58.90 33.29
C ASN A 88 -7.55 57.91 32.74
N LYS A 89 -8.59 58.40 32.06
CA LYS A 89 -9.58 57.55 31.36
C LYS A 89 -8.93 56.71 30.27
N TYR A 90 -7.98 57.27 29.52
CA TYR A 90 -7.22 56.55 28.50
C TYR A 90 -6.34 55.46 29.12
N VAL A 91 -5.62 55.77 30.21
CA VAL A 91 -4.81 54.80 30.95
C VAL A 91 -5.66 53.65 31.47
N LEU A 92 -6.81 53.94 32.07
CA LEU A 92 -7.75 52.91 32.55
C LEU A 92 -8.30 52.06 31.40
N SER A 93 -8.66 52.68 30.28
CA SER A 93 -9.10 51.95 29.08
C SER A 93 -8.00 51.02 28.53
N GLN A 94 -6.74 51.46 28.58
CA GLN A 94 -5.61 50.67 28.13
C GLN A 94 -5.33 49.49 29.07
N ILE A 95 -5.43 49.71 30.39
CA ILE A 95 -5.33 48.66 31.40
C ILE A 95 -6.42 47.61 31.17
N GLN A 96 -7.67 48.03 30.97
CA GLN A 96 -8.79 47.11 30.71
C GLN A 96 -8.56 46.29 29.43
N THR A 97 -8.04 46.91 28.37
CA THR A 97 -7.71 46.20 27.12
C THR A 97 -6.58 45.20 27.34
N CYS A 98 -5.57 45.56 28.15
CA CYS A 98 -4.49 44.64 28.51
C CYS A 98 -5.00 43.46 29.35
N GLU A 99 -5.87 43.69 30.33
CA GLU A 99 -6.49 42.62 31.12
C GLU A 99 -7.33 41.68 30.26
N GLU A 100 -8.10 42.23 29.31
CA GLU A 100 -8.88 41.44 28.36
C GLU A 100 -7.98 40.59 27.44
N LEU A 101 -6.87 41.15 26.96
CA LEU A 101 -5.88 40.40 26.17
C LEU A 101 -5.20 39.31 26.98
N ILE A 102 -4.84 39.59 28.24
CA ILE A 102 -4.26 38.60 29.17
C ILE A 102 -5.27 37.46 29.44
N ALA A 103 -6.54 37.80 29.65
CA ALA A 103 -7.60 36.81 29.87
C ALA A 103 -7.84 35.93 28.62
N ARG A 104 -7.64 36.48 27.41
CA ARG A 104 -7.84 35.76 26.14
C ARG A 104 -6.62 34.98 25.66
N ALA A 105 -5.42 35.34 26.11
CA ALA A 105 -4.17 34.66 25.80
C ALA A 105 -4.22 33.11 25.97
N PRO A 106 -4.72 32.54 27.10
CA PRO A 106 -4.75 31.09 27.26
C PRO A 106 -5.68 30.38 26.27
N ALA A 107 -6.81 31.01 25.89
CA ALA A 107 -7.71 30.44 24.90
C ALA A 107 -7.07 30.43 23.49
N ILE A 108 -6.26 31.44 23.18
CA ILE A 108 -5.49 31.48 21.92
C ILE A 108 -4.41 30.40 21.94
N ASP A 109 -3.72 30.21 23.06
CA ASP A 109 -2.67 29.19 23.20
C ASP A 109 -3.23 27.76 23.04
N GLU A 110 -4.41 27.49 23.60
CA GLU A 110 -5.12 26.22 23.41
C GLU A 110 -5.46 25.96 21.94
N ILE A 111 -5.95 26.96 21.21
CA ILE A 111 -6.26 26.86 19.77
C ILE A 111 -4.97 26.64 18.95
N VAL A 112 -3.88 27.34 19.29
CA VAL A 112 -2.60 27.16 18.59
C VAL A 112 -2.06 25.76 18.85
N SER A 113 -2.15 25.27 20.09
CA SER A 113 -1.73 23.92 20.46
C SER A 113 -2.55 22.83 19.75
N SER A 114 -3.88 23.00 19.64
CA SER A 114 -4.75 22.03 18.96
C SER A 114 -4.46 21.94 17.47
N VAL A 115 -4.21 23.07 16.80
CA VAL A 115 -3.82 23.09 15.37
C VAL A 115 -2.51 22.35 15.14
N LEU A 116 -1.52 22.52 16.03
CA LEU A 116 -0.26 21.78 15.92
C LEU A 116 -0.47 20.27 16.08
N HIS A 117 -1.30 19.86 17.03
CA HIS A 117 -1.64 18.45 17.24
C HIS A 117 -2.37 17.83 16.05
N ASP A 118 -3.32 18.55 15.46
CA ASP A 118 -4.05 18.11 14.27
C ASP A 118 -3.11 17.93 13.06
N ILE A 119 -2.14 18.82 12.88
CA ILE A 119 -1.12 18.70 11.83
C ILE A 119 -0.29 17.42 12.03
N GLU A 120 0.14 17.14 13.26
CA GLU A 120 0.89 15.92 13.57
C GLU A 120 0.07 14.64 13.31
N GLU A 121 -1.22 14.64 13.65
CA GLU A 121 -2.11 13.50 13.37
C GLU A 121 -2.32 13.32 11.87
N VAL A 122 -2.56 14.39 11.11
CA VAL A 122 -2.68 14.33 9.64
C VAL A 122 -1.39 13.81 9.01
N GLU A 123 -0.23 14.27 9.48
CA GLU A 123 1.06 13.78 9.01
C GLU A 123 1.23 12.29 9.31
N ARG A 124 0.94 11.84 10.54
CA ARG A 124 1.00 10.42 10.91
C ARG A 124 0.06 9.55 10.08
N VAL A 125 -1.18 9.98 9.87
CA VAL A 125 -2.15 9.25 9.04
C VAL A 125 -1.69 9.22 7.58
N CYS A 126 -1.20 10.34 7.04
CA CYS A 126 -0.69 10.43 5.68
C CYS A 126 0.49 9.47 5.46
N ILE A 127 1.47 9.49 6.37
CA ILE A 127 2.64 8.58 6.33
C ILE A 127 2.18 7.12 6.39
N ARG A 128 1.22 6.79 7.25
CA ARG A 128 0.67 5.43 7.36
C ARG A 128 -0.02 4.99 6.08
N LEU A 129 -0.85 5.84 5.49
CA LEU A 129 -1.57 5.57 4.25
C LEU A 129 -0.60 5.40 3.07
N LEU A 130 0.41 6.27 2.96
CA LEU A 130 1.46 6.17 1.95
C LEU A 130 2.24 4.86 2.08
N ARG A 131 2.64 4.51 3.31
CA ARG A 131 3.35 3.25 3.58
C ARG A 131 2.49 2.04 3.21
N MET A 132 1.20 2.08 3.52
CA MET A 132 0.29 0.98 3.21
C MET A 132 0.08 0.80 1.71
N LYS A 133 -0.16 1.90 0.98
CA LYS A 133 -0.28 1.86 -0.49
C LYS A 133 1.01 1.34 -1.13
N LEU A 134 2.17 1.81 -0.67
CA LEU A 134 3.46 1.37 -1.20
C LEU A 134 3.70 -0.12 -0.96
N LEU A 135 3.38 -0.62 0.24
CA LEU A 135 3.49 -2.05 0.56
C LEU A 135 2.57 -2.90 -0.31
N GLN A 136 1.32 -2.46 -0.49
CA GLN A 136 0.34 -3.14 -1.33
C GLN A 136 0.82 -3.22 -2.80
N THR A 137 1.37 -2.13 -3.33
CA THR A 137 1.92 -2.10 -4.70
C THR A 137 3.11 -3.06 -4.84
N LYS A 138 4.01 -3.10 -3.86
CA LYS A 138 5.13 -4.06 -3.85
C LYS A 138 4.66 -5.51 -3.83
N GLN A 139 3.67 -5.82 -2.99
CA GLN A 139 3.09 -7.16 -2.91
C GLN A 139 2.42 -7.56 -4.23
N LYS A 140 1.65 -6.65 -4.84
CA LYS A 140 1.03 -6.88 -6.16
C LYS A 140 2.08 -7.14 -7.23
N LEU A 141 3.14 -6.33 -7.27
CA LEU A 141 4.23 -6.52 -8.22
C LEU A 141 4.90 -7.88 -8.03
N SER A 142 5.22 -8.24 -6.78
CA SER A 142 5.82 -9.54 -6.47
C SER A 142 4.92 -10.71 -6.89
N ALA A 143 3.61 -10.61 -6.68
CA ALA A 143 2.65 -11.64 -7.10
C ALA A 143 2.60 -11.76 -8.63
N ILE A 144 2.59 -10.63 -9.35
CA ILE A 144 2.63 -10.62 -10.82
C ILE A 144 3.93 -11.25 -11.33
N THR A 145 5.08 -10.90 -10.74
CA THR A 145 6.37 -11.50 -11.11
C THR A 145 6.38 -13.01 -10.87
N ALA A 146 5.84 -13.48 -9.75
CA ALA A 146 5.74 -14.91 -9.45
C ALA A 146 4.81 -15.64 -10.45
N ALA A 147 3.69 -15.02 -10.83
CA ALA A 147 2.78 -15.56 -11.84
C ALA A 147 3.47 -15.67 -13.21
N ILE A 148 4.15 -14.61 -13.66
CA ILE A 148 4.89 -14.60 -14.93
C ILE A 148 5.98 -15.68 -14.94
N ASN A 149 6.73 -15.86 -13.85
CA ASN A 149 7.73 -16.91 -13.76
C ASN A 149 7.10 -18.32 -13.84
N THR A 150 5.94 -18.50 -13.21
CA THR A 150 5.16 -19.75 -13.29
C THR A 150 4.69 -20.00 -14.73
N ASP A 151 4.16 -18.98 -15.39
CA ASP A 151 3.72 -19.06 -16.79
C ASP A 151 4.89 -19.38 -17.71
N MET A 152 6.05 -18.74 -17.51
CA MET A 152 7.27 -19.02 -18.27
C MET A 152 7.70 -20.48 -18.11
N SER A 153 7.67 -21.03 -16.90
CA SER A 153 7.99 -22.44 -16.66
C SER A 153 6.98 -23.38 -17.34
N SER A 154 5.70 -23.00 -17.36
CA SER A 154 4.63 -23.77 -18.00
C SER A 154 4.77 -23.74 -19.53
N ILE A 155 5.11 -22.60 -20.10
CA ILE A 155 5.40 -22.45 -21.54
C ILE A 155 6.60 -23.30 -21.94
N ASN A 156 7.68 -23.28 -21.14
CA ASN A 156 8.85 -24.11 -21.42
C ASN A 156 8.51 -25.60 -21.39
N ARG A 157 7.71 -26.06 -20.41
CA ARG A 157 7.22 -27.44 -20.37
C ARG A 157 6.37 -27.80 -21.59
N ILE A 158 5.44 -26.94 -21.98
CA ILE A 158 4.61 -27.16 -23.18
C ILE A 158 5.51 -27.25 -24.42
N ARG A 159 6.50 -26.37 -24.53
CA ARG A 159 7.45 -26.39 -25.64
C ARG A 159 8.22 -27.71 -25.69
N GLU A 160 8.75 -28.18 -24.57
CA GLU A 160 9.43 -29.47 -24.48
C GLU A 160 8.50 -30.62 -24.92
N THR A 161 7.26 -30.65 -24.44
CA THR A 161 6.27 -31.66 -24.85
C THR A 161 5.97 -31.60 -26.35
N VAL A 162 5.77 -30.40 -26.90
CA VAL A 162 5.51 -30.20 -28.34
C VAL A 162 6.71 -30.64 -29.18
N ASP A 163 7.93 -30.33 -28.75
CA ASP A 163 9.15 -30.76 -29.44
C ASP A 163 9.26 -32.30 -29.44
N MET A 164 8.95 -32.95 -28.30
CA MET A 164 8.88 -34.43 -28.23
C MET A 164 7.79 -35.01 -29.14
N ASP A 165 6.60 -34.41 -29.17
CA ASP A 165 5.48 -34.85 -29.99
C ASP A 165 5.79 -34.67 -31.50
N ILE A 166 6.46 -33.58 -31.88
CA ILE A 166 6.90 -33.35 -33.26
C ILE A 166 7.86 -34.46 -33.71
N GLU A 167 8.82 -34.85 -32.86
CA GLU A 167 9.74 -35.95 -33.19
C GLU A 167 9.00 -37.30 -33.29
N ALA A 168 8.04 -37.58 -32.40
CA ALA A 168 7.21 -38.77 -32.48
C ALA A 168 6.36 -38.81 -33.77
N ILE A 169 5.77 -37.67 -34.18
CA ILE A 169 5.00 -37.54 -35.41
C ILE A 169 5.90 -37.72 -36.63
N ARG A 170 7.10 -37.13 -36.64
CA ARG A 170 8.10 -37.31 -37.72
C ARG A 170 8.48 -38.77 -37.88
N LEU A 171 8.70 -39.47 -36.77
CA LEU A 171 8.98 -40.90 -36.75
C LEU A 171 7.82 -41.70 -37.33
N SER A 172 6.60 -41.45 -36.86
CA SER A 172 5.38 -42.11 -37.36
C SER A 172 5.16 -41.87 -38.86
N THR A 173 5.36 -40.64 -39.32
CA THR A 173 5.21 -40.26 -40.73
C THR A 173 6.21 -41.00 -41.62
N ARG A 174 7.47 -41.10 -41.18
CA ARG A 174 8.51 -41.86 -41.89
C ARG A 174 8.13 -43.34 -42.04
N VAL A 175 7.52 -43.93 -41.01
CA VAL A 175 7.04 -45.33 -41.06
C VAL A 175 5.91 -45.49 -42.06
N VAL A 176 4.93 -44.60 -42.04
CA VAL A 176 3.79 -44.62 -42.98
C VAL A 176 4.27 -44.45 -44.43
N ASP A 177 5.21 -43.54 -44.67
CA ASP A 177 5.75 -43.32 -46.01
C ASP A 177 6.62 -44.49 -46.49
N ALA A 178 7.35 -45.16 -45.60
CA ALA A 178 8.09 -46.38 -45.92
C ALA A 178 7.14 -47.54 -46.33
N ILE A 179 5.95 -47.63 -45.73
CA ILE A 179 4.94 -48.65 -46.09
C ILE A 179 4.33 -48.37 -47.47
N LYS A 180 4.18 -47.09 -47.86
CA LYS A 180 3.62 -46.71 -49.17
C LYS A 180 4.54 -47.05 -50.34
N ILE A 181 5.85 -47.23 -50.11
CA ILE A 181 6.83 -47.57 -51.15
C ILE A 181 6.99 -49.11 -51.19
N PRO A 182 6.42 -49.81 -52.19
CA PRO A 182 6.49 -51.25 -52.27
C PRO A 182 7.95 -51.71 -52.41
N GLY A 183 8.38 -52.62 -51.53
CA GLY A 183 9.75 -53.18 -51.49
C GLY A 183 10.65 -52.62 -50.38
N THR A 184 10.20 -51.60 -49.64
CA THR A 184 10.98 -51.03 -48.52
C THR A 184 10.85 -51.93 -47.28
N VAL A 185 11.97 -52.50 -46.83
CA VAL A 185 12.02 -53.27 -45.58
C VAL A 185 12.28 -52.30 -44.43
N LEU A 186 11.30 -52.16 -43.53
CA LEU A 186 11.48 -51.42 -42.29
C LEU A 186 12.63 -52.04 -41.48
N PRO A 187 13.56 -51.23 -40.93
CA PRO A 187 14.68 -51.76 -40.16
C PRO A 187 14.19 -52.40 -38.86
N ARG A 188 14.12 -53.75 -38.83
CA ARG A 188 13.71 -54.56 -37.65
C ARG A 188 14.83 -54.77 -36.62
N SER A 189 15.81 -53.88 -36.59
CA SER A 189 16.95 -53.99 -35.66
C SER A 189 16.59 -53.40 -34.30
N SER A 190 17.31 -53.80 -33.25
CA SER A 190 17.18 -53.21 -31.90
C SER A 190 17.56 -51.72 -31.83
N SER A 191 18.09 -51.15 -32.92
CA SER A 191 18.31 -49.72 -33.11
C SER A 191 17.13 -49.02 -33.80
N ASP A 192 15.95 -49.65 -33.86
CA ASP A 192 14.77 -49.05 -34.44
C ASP A 192 14.29 -47.89 -33.56
N PRO A 193 14.26 -46.64 -34.08
CA PRO A 193 13.77 -45.49 -33.34
C PRO A 193 12.33 -45.66 -32.82
N ILE A 194 11.52 -46.55 -33.43
CA ILE A 194 10.17 -46.90 -32.94
C ILE A 194 10.27 -47.68 -31.63
N ILE A 195 11.14 -48.68 -31.55
CA ILE A 195 11.34 -49.47 -30.33
C ILE A 195 11.86 -48.57 -29.22
N GLN A 196 12.77 -47.65 -29.54
CA GLN A 196 13.28 -46.67 -28.57
C GLN A 196 12.17 -45.74 -28.05
N TYR A 197 11.27 -45.26 -28.91
CA TYR A 197 10.11 -44.47 -28.49
C TYR A 197 9.22 -45.22 -27.49
N PHE A 198 8.90 -46.48 -27.78
CA PHE A 198 8.09 -47.30 -26.86
C PHE A 198 8.80 -47.61 -25.54
N HIS A 199 10.12 -47.80 -25.55
CA HIS A 199 10.89 -47.96 -24.32
C HIS A 199 10.84 -46.71 -23.45
N THR A 200 11.12 -45.54 -24.04
CA THR A 200 11.03 -44.25 -23.34
C THR A 200 9.61 -43.99 -22.81
N ALA A 201 8.58 -44.35 -23.58
CA ALA A 201 7.19 -44.21 -23.14
C ALA A 201 6.87 -45.14 -21.95
N ALA A 202 7.33 -46.40 -22.00
CA ALA A 202 7.16 -47.35 -20.89
C ALA A 202 7.86 -46.88 -19.61
N ASP A 203 9.09 -46.37 -19.73
CA ASP A 203 9.84 -45.78 -18.61
C ASP A 203 9.12 -44.55 -18.03
N GLY A 204 8.56 -43.70 -18.91
CA GLY A 204 7.71 -42.57 -18.52
C GLY A 204 6.47 -42.99 -17.73
N PHE A 205 5.76 -44.05 -18.16
CA PHE A 205 4.62 -44.58 -17.43
C PHE A 205 5.01 -45.18 -16.07
N MET A 206 6.12 -45.89 -15.99
CA MET A 206 6.63 -46.41 -14.70
C MET A 206 6.98 -45.27 -13.74
N SER A 207 7.64 -44.22 -14.23
CA SER A 207 7.94 -43.02 -13.45
C SER A 207 6.67 -42.33 -12.94
N ASN A 208 5.67 -42.13 -13.81
CA ASN A 208 4.39 -41.54 -13.42
C ASN A 208 3.65 -42.40 -12.37
N MET A 209 3.70 -43.72 -12.49
CA MET A 209 3.11 -44.62 -11.50
C MET A 209 3.77 -44.48 -10.13
N HIS A 210 5.09 -44.28 -10.09
CA HIS A 210 5.82 -44.02 -8.85
C HIS A 210 5.40 -42.68 -8.21
N ILE A 211 5.29 -41.61 -9.00
CA ILE A 211 4.84 -40.29 -8.55
C ILE A 211 3.40 -40.36 -8.00
N TYR A 212 2.50 -41.10 -8.65
CA TYR A 212 1.13 -41.28 -8.15
C TYR A 212 1.09 -42.07 -6.84
N ALA A 213 1.92 -43.10 -6.69
CA ALA A 213 2.00 -43.86 -5.45
C ALA A 213 2.54 -43.01 -4.29
N GLU A 214 3.56 -42.18 -4.54
CA GLU A 214 4.08 -41.24 -3.56
C GLU A 214 3.04 -40.20 -3.16
N SER A 215 2.38 -39.57 -4.14
CA SER A 215 1.32 -38.59 -3.89
C SER A 215 0.14 -39.20 -3.11
N LEU A 216 -0.24 -40.45 -3.39
CA LEU A 216 -1.28 -41.14 -2.63
C LEU A 216 -0.85 -41.36 -1.17
N GLY A 217 0.40 -41.77 -0.93
CA GLY A 217 0.95 -41.90 0.42
C GLY A 217 1.01 -40.57 1.18
N GLU A 218 1.30 -39.45 0.50
CA GLU A 218 1.22 -38.12 1.10
C GLU A 218 -0.22 -37.74 1.46
N ILE A 219 -1.19 -38.04 0.59
CA ILE A 219 -2.62 -37.79 0.85
C ILE A 219 -3.09 -38.60 2.05
N GLU A 220 -2.74 -39.88 2.14
CA GLU A 220 -3.06 -40.75 3.28
C GLU A 220 -2.46 -40.20 4.57
N LYS A 221 -1.18 -39.81 4.56
CA LYS A 221 -0.52 -39.20 5.72
C LYS A 221 -1.16 -37.86 6.12
N HIS A 222 -1.56 -37.04 5.16
CA HIS A 222 -2.25 -35.78 5.43
C HIS A 222 -3.64 -36.02 6.02
N LEU A 223 -4.35 -37.05 5.56
CA LEU A 223 -5.65 -37.45 6.07
C LEU A 223 -5.55 -38.02 7.50
N ASP A 224 -4.57 -38.88 7.77
CA ASP A 224 -4.23 -39.36 9.12
C ASP A 224 -3.87 -38.20 10.06
N ALA A 225 -3.10 -37.22 9.56
CA ALA A 225 -2.74 -36.04 10.34
C ALA A 225 -3.95 -35.14 10.62
N LEU A 226 -4.89 -35.01 9.68
CA LEU A 226 -6.12 -34.24 9.86
C LEU A 226 -7.05 -34.92 10.88
N GLU A 227 -7.15 -36.25 10.84
CA GLU A 227 -7.92 -37.04 11.80
C GLU A 227 -7.34 -36.91 13.21
N ARG A 228 -6.00 -36.94 13.35
CA ARG A 228 -5.30 -36.77 14.63
C ARG A 228 -5.28 -35.33 15.15
N ASN A 229 -5.24 -34.33 14.27
CA ASN A 229 -5.18 -32.90 14.61
C ASN A 229 -6.57 -32.23 14.69
N GLY A 230 -7.67 -32.99 14.64
CA GLY A 230 -9.06 -32.52 14.72
C GLY A 230 -9.40 -31.72 15.99
N GLY A 231 -8.50 -31.61 16.95
CA GLY A 231 -8.56 -30.61 17.99
C GLY A 231 -7.26 -30.56 18.76
N THR A 232 -6.56 -29.42 18.73
CA THR A 232 -5.84 -28.79 19.85
C THR A 232 -4.79 -27.79 19.36
N GLY A 233 -4.94 -26.53 19.76
CA GLY A 233 -3.91 -25.51 19.62
C GLY A 233 -4.47 -24.14 19.25
N THR A 234 -4.18 -23.12 20.06
CA THR A 234 -4.39 -21.73 19.66
C THR A 234 -3.50 -21.45 18.44
N ALA A 235 -4.11 -21.18 17.29
CA ALA A 235 -3.45 -21.07 15.98
C ALA A 235 -2.19 -20.17 15.99
N SER A 236 -2.15 -19.18 16.88
CA SER A 236 -1.05 -18.24 17.06
C SER A 236 0.25 -18.88 17.58
N GLN A 237 0.16 -19.83 18.52
CA GLN A 237 1.35 -20.49 19.08
C GLN A 237 1.91 -21.54 18.12
N LEU A 238 1.03 -22.23 17.41
CA LEU A 238 1.42 -23.16 16.34
C LEU A 238 2.15 -22.41 15.21
N LEU A 239 1.65 -21.24 14.81
CA LEU A 239 2.27 -20.41 13.77
C LEU A 239 3.66 -19.92 14.18
N LEU A 240 3.86 -19.52 15.43
CA LEU A 240 5.17 -19.09 15.91
C LEU A 240 6.19 -20.25 15.88
N LYS A 241 5.76 -21.43 16.32
CA LYS A 241 6.59 -22.64 16.30
C LYS A 241 6.90 -23.08 14.87
N THR A 242 5.93 -23.11 13.97
CA THR A 242 6.17 -23.46 12.56
C THR A 242 7.08 -22.45 11.89
N LEU A 243 7.00 -21.16 12.23
CA LEU A 243 7.91 -20.14 11.68
C LEU A 243 9.36 -20.34 12.19
N GLN A 244 9.53 -20.71 13.45
CA GLN A 244 10.84 -21.09 14.00
C GLN A 244 11.41 -22.35 13.32
N ASP A 245 10.58 -23.36 13.14
CA ASP A 245 10.96 -24.61 12.46
C ASP A 245 11.31 -24.37 10.98
N VAL A 246 10.52 -23.57 10.26
CA VAL A 246 10.79 -23.16 8.86
C VAL A 246 12.11 -22.40 8.77
N ASN A 247 12.38 -21.48 9.69
CA ASN A 247 13.64 -20.75 9.71
C ASN A 247 14.85 -21.66 9.96
N ALA A 248 14.72 -22.65 10.86
CA ALA A 248 15.77 -23.63 11.12
C ALA A 248 16.05 -24.49 9.87
N VAL A 249 15.01 -24.97 9.19
CA VAL A 249 15.14 -25.72 7.93
C VAL A 249 15.75 -24.84 6.84
N PHE A 250 15.34 -23.57 6.74
CA PHE A 250 15.90 -22.63 5.77
C PHE A 250 17.39 -22.41 5.98
N MET A 251 17.85 -22.23 7.23
CA MET A 251 19.27 -22.11 7.54
C MET A 251 20.04 -23.40 7.21
N GLY A 252 19.46 -24.57 7.48
CA GLY A 252 20.02 -25.85 7.06
C GLY A 252 20.17 -25.96 5.54
N TYR A 253 19.14 -25.58 4.79
CA TYR A 253 19.17 -25.58 3.33
C TYR A 253 20.16 -24.55 2.78
N ALA A 254 20.20 -23.33 3.34
CA ALA A 254 21.14 -22.29 2.94
C ALA A 254 22.58 -22.73 3.15
N ASN A 255 22.90 -23.38 4.27
CA ASN A 255 24.22 -23.96 4.51
C ASN A 255 24.54 -25.05 3.48
N LYS A 256 23.57 -25.92 3.15
CA LYS A 256 23.78 -26.97 2.15
C LYS A 256 23.97 -26.42 0.74
N VAL A 257 23.22 -25.38 0.38
CA VAL A 257 23.35 -24.66 -0.89
C VAL A 257 24.68 -23.94 -0.97
N ALA A 258 25.14 -23.31 0.12
CA ALA A 258 26.46 -22.68 0.18
C ALA A 258 27.58 -23.71 0.02
N GLU A 259 27.47 -24.87 0.70
CA GLU A 259 28.41 -25.97 0.54
C GLU A 259 28.45 -26.49 -0.90
N LEU A 260 27.28 -26.70 -1.53
CA LEU A 260 27.19 -27.10 -2.93
C LEU A 260 27.74 -26.03 -3.87
N HIS A 261 27.46 -24.76 -3.61
CA HIS A 261 27.97 -23.66 -4.41
C HIS A 261 29.51 -23.58 -4.34
N ASP A 262 30.09 -23.79 -3.16
CA ASP A 262 31.54 -23.86 -3.00
C ASP A 262 32.15 -25.10 -3.66
N GLN A 263 31.45 -26.26 -3.61
CA GLN A 263 31.87 -27.46 -4.35
C GLN A 263 31.82 -27.25 -5.87
N VAL A 264 30.75 -26.64 -6.40
CA VAL A 264 30.62 -26.30 -7.82
C VAL A 264 31.69 -25.31 -8.24
N LYS A 265 31.95 -24.28 -7.42
CA LYS A 265 33.02 -23.31 -7.68
C LYS A 265 34.40 -23.98 -7.68
N LYS A 266 34.65 -24.91 -6.75
CA LYS A 266 35.90 -25.67 -6.70
C LYS A 266 36.08 -26.54 -7.94
N LEU A 267 35.01 -27.18 -8.42
CA LEU A 267 35.03 -27.96 -9.66
C LEU A 267 35.28 -27.08 -10.88
N GLN A 268 34.63 -25.92 -10.99
CA GLN A 268 34.87 -24.95 -12.07
C GLN A 268 36.31 -24.43 -12.11
N VAL A 269 36.90 -24.16 -10.94
CA VAL A 269 38.32 -23.77 -10.84
C VAL A 269 39.23 -24.94 -11.22
N THR A 270 38.89 -26.17 -10.86
CA THR A 270 39.68 -27.36 -11.18
C THR A 270 39.62 -27.70 -12.68
N GLU A 271 38.47 -27.59 -13.32
CA GLU A 271 38.32 -27.74 -14.79
C GLU A 271 39.02 -26.62 -15.56
N GLY A 272 39.04 -25.39 -15.02
CA GLY A 272 39.79 -24.26 -15.59
C GLY A 272 41.32 -24.40 -15.51
N ILE A 273 41.85 -25.28 -14.64
CA ILE A 273 43.28 -25.56 -14.52
C ILE A 273 43.71 -26.74 -15.41
N SER A 274 42.78 -27.63 -15.79
CA SER A 274 43.09 -28.79 -16.65
C SER A 274 43.15 -28.48 -18.16
N HIS A 275 42.85 -27.23 -18.57
CA HIS A 275 42.91 -26.76 -19.95
C HIS A 275 44.05 -25.75 -20.23
N LYS A 276 45.05 -25.66 -19.35
CA LYS A 276 46.33 -24.97 -19.61
C LYS A 276 47.49 -25.96 -19.49
#